data_AF-A0A0C2VAE2-F1
#
_entry.id   AF-A0A0C2VAE2-F1
#
_cell.length_a   1.000
_cell.length_b   1.000
_cell.length_c   1.000
_cell.angle_alpha   90.00
_cell.angle_beta   90.00
_cell.angle_gamma   90.00
#
_symmetry.space_group_name_H-M   'P 1'
#
loop_
_entity.id
_entity.type
_entity.pdbx_description
1 polymer ?
#
loop_
_entity_poly.entity_id
_entity_poly.type
_entity_poly.pdbx_seq_one_letter_code
_entity_poly.pdbx_strand_id
1 'polypeptide(L)'
;MNKGLSLLLSAVAVSAFATSAHADINKGQKAYLKQCKNCHGNGTKGAGMHTQDEWAELFEDDAALIIEKHAGTKADKYFGGESFKKLAPDLKDFLFHYGSDSGNVPSCG
;
A
#
# COMPACT_ATOMS: atom_id res chain seq x y z
N MET A 1 10.97 -58.00 9.22
CA MET A 1 11.14 -56.67 8.60
C MET A 1 10.73 -56.81 7.14
N ASN A 2 9.74 -56.05 6.68
CA ASN A 2 9.66 -55.48 5.34
C ASN A 2 8.48 -54.50 5.28
N LYS A 3 8.82 -53.26 4.89
CA LYS A 3 7.97 -52.08 4.80
C LYS A 3 7.57 -51.88 3.33
N GLY A 4 6.44 -51.24 3.08
CA GLY A 4 6.07 -50.64 1.79
C GLY A 4 4.64 -51.01 1.40
N LEU A 5 3.70 -50.07 1.28
CA LEU A 5 3.47 -49.06 0.23
C LEU A 5 2.09 -49.46 -0.33
N SER A 6 1.07 -48.64 -0.61
CA SER A 6 0.95 -47.23 -0.91
C SER A 6 -0.52 -46.85 -0.67
N LEU A 7 -0.82 -45.71 -0.06
CA LEU A 7 -2.13 -45.06 -0.16
C LEU A 7 -1.93 -43.82 -1.02
N LEU A 8 -2.28 -43.91 -2.31
CA LEU A 8 -2.32 -42.75 -3.20
C LEU A 8 -3.68 -42.06 -3.01
N LEU A 9 -3.74 -41.05 -2.15
CA LEU A 9 -4.84 -40.08 -2.16
C LEU A 9 -4.53 -39.02 -3.21
N SER A 10 -5.24 -39.08 -4.34
CA SER A 10 -5.28 -37.99 -5.32
C SER A 10 -6.11 -36.84 -4.75
N ALA A 11 -5.46 -35.87 -4.10
CA ALA A 11 -6.10 -34.61 -3.72
C ALA A 11 -6.10 -33.67 -4.94
N VAL A 12 -7.27 -33.45 -5.54
CA VAL A 12 -7.48 -32.39 -6.52
C VAL A 12 -7.34 -31.05 -5.81
N ALA A 13 -6.24 -30.34 -6.06
CA ALA A 13 -6.03 -28.99 -5.57
C ALA A 13 -6.91 -28.01 -6.36
N VAL A 14 -7.97 -27.51 -5.73
CA VAL A 14 -8.73 -26.36 -6.25
C VAL A 14 -7.89 -25.10 -5.98
N SER A 15 -7.21 -24.61 -7.01
CA SER A 15 -6.56 -23.30 -6.95
C SER A 15 -7.63 -22.21 -7.01
N ALA A 16 -7.94 -21.61 -5.86
CA ALA A 16 -8.73 -20.38 -5.80
C ALA A 16 -7.93 -19.24 -6.45
N PHE A 17 -8.39 -18.76 -7.59
CA PHE A 17 -7.91 -17.50 -8.17
C PHE A 17 -8.39 -16.36 -7.27
N ALA A 18 -7.53 -15.88 -6.37
CA ALA A 18 -7.78 -14.62 -5.68
C ALA A 18 -7.72 -13.51 -6.75
N THR A 19 -8.84 -12.84 -6.99
CA THR A 19 -8.84 -11.58 -7.75
C THR A 19 -8.03 -10.56 -6.96
N SER A 20 -6.77 -10.33 -7.36
CA SER A 20 -5.99 -9.20 -6.87
C SER A 20 -6.73 -7.93 -7.29
N ALA A 21 -7.30 -7.21 -6.33
CA ALA A 21 -7.68 -5.83 -6.55
C ALA A 21 -6.39 -5.08 -6.89
N HIS A 22 -6.18 -4.80 -8.18
CA HIS A 22 -5.03 -4.03 -8.63
C HIS A 22 -5.24 -2.59 -8.15
N ALA A 23 -4.43 -2.15 -7.20
CA ALA A 23 -4.40 -0.76 -6.80
C ALA A 23 -3.98 0.14 -7.98
N ASP A 24 -4.48 1.37 -7.98
CA ASP A 24 -4.41 2.30 -9.11
C ASP A 24 -3.59 3.53 -8.71
N ILE A 25 -2.37 3.63 -9.25
CA ILE A 25 -1.44 4.74 -9.02
C ILE A 25 -2.10 6.11 -9.27
N ASN A 26 -2.99 6.23 -10.26
CA ASN A 26 -3.68 7.51 -10.54
C ASN A 26 -4.72 7.84 -9.46
N LYS A 27 -5.40 6.85 -8.88
CA LYS A 27 -6.28 7.07 -7.72
C LYS A 27 -5.45 7.45 -6.50
N GLY A 28 -4.31 6.80 -6.30
CA GLY A 28 -3.36 7.11 -5.23
C GLY A 28 -2.85 8.54 -5.30
N GLN A 29 -2.45 8.97 -6.50
CA GLN A 29 -2.03 10.34 -6.74
C GLN A 29 -3.15 11.35 -6.44
N LYS A 30 -4.39 11.07 -6.88
CA LYS A 30 -5.54 11.93 -6.57
C LYS A 30 -5.81 11.99 -5.07
N ALA A 31 -5.70 10.87 -4.37
CA ALA A 31 -5.83 10.81 -2.91
C ALA A 31 -4.76 11.67 -2.23
N TYR A 32 -3.49 11.52 -2.64
CA TYR A 32 -2.37 12.31 -2.13
C TYR A 32 -2.60 13.82 -2.35
N LEU A 33 -2.95 14.23 -3.57
CA LEU A 33 -3.16 15.65 -3.90
C LEU A 33 -4.28 16.29 -3.09
N LYS A 34 -5.31 15.50 -2.73
CA LYS A 34 -6.45 15.97 -1.94
C LYS A 34 -6.17 16.01 -0.45
N GLN A 35 -5.45 15.01 0.08
CA GLN A 35 -5.36 14.78 1.53
C GLN A 35 -3.99 15.17 2.11
N CYS A 36 -2.90 14.99 1.36
CA CYS A 36 -1.53 15.08 1.88
C CYS A 36 -0.80 16.34 1.41
N LYS A 37 -1.15 16.88 0.23
CA LYS A 37 -0.40 17.96 -0.44
C LYS A 37 -0.17 19.20 0.43
N ASN A 38 -1.16 19.59 1.22
CA ASN A 38 -1.08 20.81 2.03
C ASN A 38 -0.05 20.71 3.16
N CYS A 39 0.31 19.49 3.58
CA CYS A 39 1.29 19.25 4.63
C CYS A 39 2.66 18.85 4.07
N HIS A 40 2.69 18.09 2.96
CA HIS A 40 3.90 17.44 2.46
C HIS A 40 4.40 17.99 1.11
N GLY A 41 3.65 18.90 0.47
CA GLY A 41 3.97 19.46 -0.84
C GLY A 41 3.44 18.63 -1.99
N ASN A 42 3.96 18.84 -3.20
CA ASN A 42 3.52 18.10 -4.39
C ASN A 42 3.79 16.58 -4.28
N GLY A 43 3.26 15.82 -5.24
CA GLY A 43 3.37 14.35 -5.25
C GLY A 43 4.80 13.85 -5.21
N THR A 44 5.70 14.49 -5.98
CA THR A 44 7.13 14.15 -6.01
C THR A 44 7.79 14.34 -4.66
N LYS A 45 7.57 15.50 -4.01
CA LYS A 45 8.14 15.77 -2.68
C LYS A 45 7.60 14.80 -1.63
N GLY A 46 6.30 14.52 -1.67
CA GLY A 46 5.65 13.60 -0.74
C GLY A 46 6.14 12.17 -0.88
N ALA A 47 6.05 11.61 -2.08
CA ALA A 47 6.49 10.24 -2.34
C ALA A 47 7.99 10.06 -2.10
N GLY A 48 8.80 11.09 -2.38
CA GLY A 48 10.22 11.09 -2.08
C GLY A 48 10.60 11.25 -0.60
N MET A 49 9.64 11.34 0.34
CA MET A 49 9.95 11.42 1.78
C MET A 49 10.50 10.12 2.35
N HIS A 50 10.20 8.99 1.72
CA HIS A 50 10.62 7.66 2.15
C HIS A 50 11.05 6.83 0.94
N THR A 51 11.81 5.77 1.20
CA THR A 51 12.13 4.70 0.24
C THR A 51 10.92 3.80 -0.01
N GLN A 52 11.00 2.96 -1.04
CA GLN A 52 9.96 1.97 -1.34
C GLN A 52 9.71 1.04 -0.14
N ASP A 53 10.77 0.55 0.50
CA ASP A 53 10.66 -0.35 1.65
C ASP A 53 10.05 0.34 2.87
N GLU A 54 10.47 1.57 3.18
CA GLU A 54 9.87 2.36 4.26
C GLU A 54 8.38 2.67 3.99
N TRP A 55 8.00 2.95 2.74
CA TRP A 55 6.59 3.09 2.39
C TRP A 55 5.83 1.78 2.52
N ALA A 56 6.45 0.66 2.17
CA ALA A 56 5.83 -0.65 2.38
C ALA A 56 5.53 -0.87 3.87
N GLU A 57 6.53 -0.67 4.73
CA GLU A 57 6.45 -0.78 6.19
C GLU A 57 5.36 0.14 6.78
N LEU A 58 5.32 1.41 6.37
CA LEU A 58 4.32 2.37 6.87
C LEU A 58 2.87 1.96 6.59
N PHE A 59 2.65 1.14 5.55
CA PHE A 59 1.35 0.63 5.13
C PHE A 59 1.11 -0.84 5.50
N GLU A 60 2.03 -1.50 6.22
CA GLU A 60 1.78 -2.81 6.83
C GLU A 60 0.74 -2.71 7.95
N ASP A 61 0.21 -3.86 8.38
CA ASP A 61 -0.77 -3.97 9.47
C ASP A 61 -1.93 -2.97 9.36
N ASP A 62 -2.60 -2.97 8.21
CA ASP A 62 -3.68 -2.02 7.87
C ASP A 62 -3.26 -0.54 8.01
N ALA A 63 -1.99 -0.26 7.69
CA ALA A 63 -1.37 1.05 7.75
C ALA A 63 -1.31 1.65 9.17
N ALA A 64 -1.14 0.80 10.19
CA ALA A 64 -1.09 1.21 11.59
C ALA A 64 -0.03 2.30 11.85
N LEU A 65 1.17 2.17 11.27
CA LEU A 65 2.26 3.11 11.51
C LEU A 65 2.00 4.49 10.90
N ILE A 66 1.47 4.57 9.67
CA ILE A 66 1.13 5.89 9.09
C ILE A 66 -0.05 6.53 9.80
N ILE A 67 -1.02 5.74 10.31
CA ILE A 67 -2.12 6.24 11.14
C ILE A 67 -1.56 6.83 12.43
N GLU A 68 -0.68 6.11 13.13
CA GLU A 68 -0.04 6.56 14.37
C GLU A 68 0.73 7.87 14.17
N LYS A 69 1.53 7.98 13.09
CA LYS A 69 2.28 9.20 12.76
C LYS A 69 1.39 10.44 12.57
N HIS A 70 0.12 10.25 12.22
CA HIS A 70 -0.83 11.33 12.00
C HIS A 70 -1.86 11.50 13.13
N ALA A 71 -1.80 10.67 14.17
CA ALA A 71 -2.67 10.76 15.33
C ALA A 71 -2.53 12.13 16.02
N GLY A 72 -3.66 12.74 16.39
CA GLY A 72 -3.68 14.07 17.02
C GLY A 72 -3.32 15.25 16.10
N THR A 73 -3.07 14.99 14.81
CA THR A 73 -2.86 16.07 13.82
C THR A 73 -4.18 16.48 13.15
N LYS A 74 -4.12 17.51 12.28
CA LYS A 74 -5.28 17.90 11.45
C LYS A 74 -5.75 16.77 10.51
N ALA A 75 -4.90 15.80 10.21
CA ALA A 75 -5.20 14.68 9.33
C ALA A 75 -5.79 13.46 10.06
N ASP A 76 -5.82 13.47 11.40
CA ASP A 76 -6.25 12.33 12.23
C ASP A 76 -7.63 11.79 11.82
N LYS A 77 -8.60 12.69 11.58
CA LYS A 77 -9.94 12.34 11.10
C LYS A 77 -9.93 11.61 9.75
N TYR A 78 -9.02 11.96 8.85
CA TYR A 78 -8.89 11.26 7.56
C TYR A 78 -8.34 9.86 7.78
N PHE A 79 -7.22 9.72 8.49
CA PHE A 79 -6.53 8.45 8.73
C PHE A 79 -7.37 7.47 9.58
N GLY A 80 -8.16 7.96 10.54
CA GLY A 80 -9.13 7.14 11.28
C GLY A 80 -10.43 6.84 10.52
N GLY A 81 -10.60 7.36 9.30
CA GLY A 81 -11.85 7.30 8.56
C GLY A 81 -11.92 6.19 7.51
N GLU A 82 -13.15 5.77 7.19
CA GLU A 82 -13.43 4.79 6.11
C GLU A 82 -12.89 5.22 4.74
N SER A 83 -12.77 6.52 4.50
CA SER A 83 -12.18 7.05 3.26
C SER A 83 -10.71 6.67 3.14
N PHE A 84 -9.94 6.72 4.22
CA PHE A 84 -8.54 6.31 4.19
C PHE A 84 -8.43 4.81 3.97
N LYS A 85 -9.17 3.97 4.71
CA LYS A 85 -9.15 2.51 4.53
C LYS A 85 -9.37 2.07 3.07
N LYS A 86 -10.31 2.74 2.37
CA LYS A 86 -10.59 2.47 0.96
C LYS A 86 -9.49 2.94 0.00
N LEU A 87 -8.83 4.06 0.32
CA LEU A 87 -7.81 4.67 -0.52
C LEU A 87 -6.38 4.25 -0.15
N ALA A 88 -6.18 3.58 0.99
CA ALA A 88 -4.86 3.21 1.49
C ALA A 88 -4.08 2.34 0.50
N PRO A 89 -4.67 1.32 -0.17
CA PRO A 89 -3.95 0.55 -1.19
C PRO A 89 -3.51 1.41 -2.38
N ASP A 90 -4.41 2.25 -2.90
CA ASP A 90 -4.09 3.14 -4.02
C ASP A 90 -3.01 4.17 -3.63
N LEU A 91 -3.13 4.76 -2.43
CA LEU A 91 -2.19 5.73 -1.89
C LEU A 91 -0.81 5.10 -1.66
N LYS A 92 -0.76 3.88 -1.11
CA LYS A 92 0.47 3.09 -0.98
C LYS A 92 1.14 2.92 -2.33
N ASP A 93 0.41 2.44 -3.34
CA ASP A 93 0.96 2.20 -4.67
C ASP A 93 1.58 3.47 -5.28
N PHE A 94 0.90 4.61 -5.13
CA PHE A 94 1.46 5.88 -5.58
C PHE A 94 2.76 6.24 -4.84
N LEU A 95 2.77 6.18 -3.50
CA LEU A 95 3.94 6.55 -2.70
C LEU A 95 5.11 5.59 -2.91
N PHE A 96 4.83 4.29 -2.97
CA PHE A 96 5.80 3.22 -3.25
C PHE A 96 6.36 3.35 -4.67
N HIS A 97 5.52 3.56 -5.68
CA HIS A 97 5.98 3.65 -7.07
C HIS A 97 6.92 4.83 -7.30
N TYR A 98 6.73 5.93 -6.57
CA TYR A 98 7.55 7.14 -6.65
C TYR A 98 8.42 7.38 -5.40
N GLY A 99 8.73 6.31 -4.66
CA GLY A 99 9.65 6.36 -3.52
C GLY A 99 11.01 6.94 -3.93
N SER A 100 11.76 7.46 -2.95
CA SER A 100 13.01 8.20 -3.21
C SER A 100 14.08 7.40 -3.98
N ASP A 101 14.04 6.07 -3.88
CA ASP A 101 14.92 5.08 -4.48
C ASP A 101 14.32 4.36 -5.70
N SER A 102 13.07 4.68 -6.08
CA SER A 102 12.34 3.99 -7.15
C SER A 102 12.88 4.25 -8.56
N GLY A 103 13.63 5.34 -8.75
CA GLY A 103 14.03 5.84 -10.07
C GLY A 103 12.88 6.40 -10.92
N ASN A 104 11.65 6.37 -10.42
CA ASN A 104 10.47 6.91 -11.11
C ASN A 104 10.22 8.36 -10.69
N VAL A 105 9.88 9.22 -11.64
CA VAL A 105 9.52 10.63 -11.39
C VAL A 105 8.10 10.88 -11.87
N PRO A 106 7.17 11.37 -11.02
CA PRO A 106 5.81 11.68 -11.44
C PRO A 106 5.82 12.73 -12.55
N SER A 107 5.06 12.53 -13.63
CA SER A 107 5.01 13.46 -14.77
C SER A 107 4.38 14.83 -14.48
N CYS A 108 3.92 15.08 -13.25
CA CYS A 108 3.20 16.30 -12.85
C CYS A 108 3.61 16.82 -11.48
N GLY A 109 4.93 16.95 -11.27
CA GLY A 109 5.52 17.68 -10.15
C GLY A 109 4.97 19.10 -10.00
#